data_AF-A0A357D3X3-F1
#
_entry.id   AF-A0A357D3X3-F1
#
_cell.length_a   1.000
_cell.length_b   1.000
_cell.length_c   1.000
_cell.angle_alpha   90.00
_cell.angle_beta   90.00
_cell.angle_gamma   90.00
#
_symmetry.space_group_name_H-M   'P 1'
#
loop_
_entity.id
_entity.type
_entity.pdbx_description
1 polymer ?
#
loop_
_entity_poly.entity_id
_entity_poly.type
_entity_poly.pdbx_seq_one_letter_code
_entity_poly.pdbx_strand_id
1 'polypeptide(L)' 'SQIWLEPGEEMTVEDLMKAVGIVSANDASVALAEYIAGSHEEFVKLMNKR' A
#
# COMPACT_ATOMS: atom_id res chain seq x y z
N SER A 1 -3.67 -10.27 -4.11
CA SER A 1 -2.55 -10.70 -4.97
C SER A 1 -1.26 -10.14 -4.40
N GLN A 2 -0.10 -10.34 -5.03
CA GLN A 2 1.13 -9.66 -4.62
C GLN A 2 2.07 -9.47 -5.81
N ILE A 3 2.91 -8.44 -5.76
CA ILE A 3 3.98 -8.16 -6.72
C ILE A 3 5.37 -8.54 -6.19
N TRP A 4 5.43 -9.09 -4.97
CA TRP A 4 6.64 -9.56 -4.30
C TRP A 4 7.61 -8.44 -3.94
N LEU A 5 7.06 -7.35 -3.41
CA LEU A 5 7.87 -6.24 -2.88
C LEU A 5 8.79 -6.72 -1.75
N GLU A 6 10.07 -6.38 -1.84
CA GLU A 6 11.03 -6.71 -0.78
C GLU A 6 11.17 -5.58 0.25
N PRO A 7 11.43 -5.88 1.54
CA PRO A 7 11.71 -4.86 2.53
C PRO A 7 12.92 -3.99 2.15
N GLY A 8 12.71 -2.68 2.08
CA GLY A 8 13.75 -1.71 1.67
C GLY A 8 13.81 -1.45 0.16
N GLU A 9 12.99 -2.13 -0.64
CA GLU A 9 12.79 -1.80 -2.04
C GLU A 9 12.05 -0.46 -2.17
N GLU A 10 12.54 0.41 -3.06
CA GLU A 10 11.91 1.71 -3.33
C GLU A 10 11.09 1.65 -4.63
N MET A 11 9.83 2.08 -4.54
CA MET A 11 8.93 2.22 -5.69
C MET A 11 8.21 3.56 -5.64
N THR A 12 7.83 4.08 -6.81
CA THR A 12 7.05 5.31 -6.87
C THR A 12 5.61 5.06 -6.39
N VAL A 13 4.99 6.08 -5.81
CA VAL A 13 3.56 6.03 -5.43
C VAL A 13 2.68 5.69 -6.64
N GLU A 14 3.04 6.20 -7.83
CA GLU A 14 2.30 5.93 -9.05
C GLU A 14 2.31 4.43 -9.42
N ASP A 15 3.48 3.78 -9.32
CA ASP A 15 3.62 2.36 -9.65
C ASP A 15 2.90 1.47 -8.63
N LEU A 16 2.99 1.80 -7.34
CA LEU A 16 2.22 1.12 -6.30
C LEU A 16 0.72 1.26 -6.54
N MET A 17 0.25 2.46 -6.89
CA MET A 17 -1.17 2.69 -7.22
C MET A 17 -1.61 1.89 -8.45
N LYS A 18 -0.77 1.76 -9.49
CA LYS A 18 -1.03 0.88 -10.64
C LYS A 18 -1.09 -0.58 -10.22
N ALA A 19 -0.19 -1.05 -9.37
CA ALA A 19 -0.17 -2.43 -8.88
C ALA A 19 -1.45 -2.77 -8.09
N VAL A 20 -1.90 -1.86 -7.22
CA VAL A 20 -3.18 -2.00 -6.52
C VAL A 20 -4.35 -2.00 -7.51
N GLY A 21 -4.40 -1.04 -8.43
CA GLY A 21 -5.53 -0.85 -9.34
C GLY A 21 -5.67 -1.93 -10.43
N ILE A 22 -4.56 -2.44 -10.96
CA ILE A 22 -4.55 -3.37 -12.10
C ILE A 22 -4.59 -4.83 -11.63
N VAL A 23 -3.74 -5.17 -10.66
CA VAL A 23 -3.57 -6.58 -10.24
C VAL A 23 -3.99 -6.84 -8.80
N SER A 24 -4.55 -5.85 -8.09
CA SER A 24 -4.98 -5.99 -6.68
C SER A 24 -3.83 -6.49 -5.79
N ALA A 25 -2.68 -5.85 -5.93
CA ALA A 25 -1.48 -6.14 -5.15
C ALA A 25 -1.69 -5.75 -3.68
N ASN A 26 -1.66 -6.73 -2.78
CA ASN A 26 -1.91 -6.54 -1.34
C ASN A 26 -0.68 -5.93 -0.65
N ASP A 27 0.51 -6.37 -1.04
CA ASP A 27 1.80 -5.83 -0.59
C ASP A 27 1.92 -4.33 -0.95
N ALA A 28 1.58 -3.96 -2.19
CA ALA A 28 1.51 -2.56 -2.59
C ALA A 28 0.45 -1.77 -1.80
N SER A 29 -0.69 -2.39 -1.47
CA SER A 29 -1.74 -1.76 -0.66
C SER A 29 -1.25 -1.47 0.77
N VAL A 30 -0.51 -2.39 1.38
CA VAL A 30 0.09 -2.21 2.72
C VAL A 30 1.17 -1.14 2.69
N ALA A 31 2.08 -1.17 1.70
CA ALA A 31 3.12 -0.15 1.55
C ALA A 31 2.53 1.27 1.41
N LEU A 32 1.47 1.43 0.61
CA LEU A 32 0.76 2.70 0.49
C LEU A 32 0.07 3.13 1.78
N ALA A 33 -0.55 2.19 2.50
CA ALA A 33 -1.21 2.47 3.78
C ALA A 33 -0.22 3.00 4.82
N GLU A 34 0.95 2.35 4.93
CA GLU A 34 2.03 2.76 5.82
C GLU A 34 2.64 4.10 5.42
N TYR A 35 2.83 4.35 4.11
CA TYR A 35 3.28 5.65 3.61
C TYR A 35 2.32 6.79 3.96
N ILE A 36 1.00 6.56 3.91
CA ILE A 36 -0.02 7.58 4.16
C ILE A 36 -0.25 7.84 5.65
N ALA A 37 -0.31 6.80 6.47
CA ALA A 37 -0.76 6.89 7.86
C ALA A 37 0.32 6.53 8.90
N GLY A 38 1.53 6.17 8.47
CA GLY A 38 2.63 5.73 9.33
C GLY A 38 2.54 4.27 9.76
N SER A 39 1.35 3.66 9.74
CA SER A 39 1.15 2.21 9.85
C SER A 39 -0.15 1.79 9.13
N HIS A 40 -0.25 0.52 8.75
CA HIS A 40 -1.46 0.00 8.14
C HIS A 40 -2.65 -0.02 9.11
N GLU A 41 -2.43 -0.21 10.42
CA GLU A 41 -3.50 -0.12 11.43
C GLU A 41 -4.05 1.30 11.58
N GLU A 42 -3.20 2.32 11.57
CA GLU A 42 -3.66 3.72 11.58
C GLU A 42 -4.42 4.06 10.29
N PHE A 43 -3.99 3.48 9.15
CA PHE A 43 -4.73 3.60 7.90
C PHE A 43 -6.12 2.96 8.00
N VAL A 44 -6.25 1.77 8.59
CA VAL A 44 -7.55 1.12 8.82
C VAL A 44 -8.46 1.98 9.71
N LYS A 45 -7.91 2.63 10.75
CA LYS A 45 -8.68 3.58 11.57
C LYS A 45 -9.14 4.80 10.76
N LEU A 46 -8.28 5.33 9.88
CA LEU A 46 -8.64 6.43 8.98
C LEU A 46 -9.76 6.03 8.01
N MET A 47 -9.70 4.83 7.44
CA MET A 47 -10.73 4.32 6.53
C MET A 47 -12.10 4.20 7.20
N ASN A 48 -12.15 3.75 8.46
CA ASN A 48 -13.39 3.59 9.22
C ASN A 48 -13.93 4.89 9.83
N LYS A 49 -13.15 5.98 9.86
CA LYS A 49 -13.59 7.31 10.28
C LYS A 49 -14.32 8.08 9.16
N ARG A 50 -14.51 7.44 8.01
CA ARG A 50 -15.06 8.02 6.79
C ARG A 50 -16.56 7.76 6.65
#